data_AF-A0A955DW59-F1
#
_entry.id   AF-A0A955DW59-F1
#
_cell.length_a   1.000
_cell.length_b   1.000
_cell.length_c   1.000
_cell.angle_alpha   90.00
_cell.angle_beta   90.00
_cell.angle_gamma   90.00
#
_symmetry.space_group_name_H-M   'P 1'
#
loop_
_entity.id
_entity.type
_entity.pdbx_description
1 polymer ?
#
loop_
_entity_poly.entity_id
_entity_poly.type
_entity_poly.pdbx_seq_one_letter_code
_entity_poly.pdbx_strand_id
1 'polypeptide(L)'
;MQLRATTGHTRPVRLSDDPVTIGRHPSCTIRSADDQLSRMHCVIEQNGSGWVVRDLDSRNGTKLNGIRIDESPLGVGDIVKAGGLEFRVEEVPDEGEVGGAHEPW
;
A
#
# COMPACT_ATOMS: atom_id res chain seq x y z
N MET A 1 0.51 1.11 9.59
CA MET A 1 1.15 1.70 8.39
C MET A 1 0.08 2.08 7.38
N GLN A 2 0.35 3.00 6.46
CA GLN A 2 -0.53 3.33 5.34
C GLN A 2 0.25 3.51 4.04
N LEU A 3 -0.46 3.37 2.93
CA LEU A 3 0.02 3.72 1.60
C LEU A 3 -0.53 5.08 1.22
N ARG A 4 0.37 6.03 0.99
CA ARG A 4 0.03 7.34 0.45
C ARG A 4 0.46 7.42 -1.01
N ALA A 5 -0.50 7.62 -1.91
CA ALA A 5 -0.20 7.81 -3.32
C ALA A 5 0.64 9.07 -3.55
N THR A 6 1.77 8.94 -4.24
CA THR A 6 2.60 10.07 -4.71
C THR A 6 2.19 10.51 -6.11
N THR A 7 1.49 9.65 -6.84
CA THR A 7 0.95 9.90 -8.18
C THR A 7 -0.56 9.65 -8.22
N GLY A 8 -1.29 10.43 -9.01
CA GLY A 8 -2.75 10.27 -9.17
C GLY A 8 -3.56 10.82 -7.99
N HIS A 9 -4.85 10.48 -7.94
CA HIS A 9 -5.81 10.94 -6.94
C HIS A 9 -6.38 9.76 -6.15
N THR A 10 -5.52 9.07 -5.39
CA THR A 10 -5.95 7.97 -4.51
C THR A 10 -5.82 8.42 -3.06
N ARG A 11 -6.88 8.22 -2.27
CA ARG A 11 -6.83 8.52 -0.84
C ARG A 11 -5.83 7.58 -0.15
N PRO A 12 -5.19 8.00 0.96
CA PRO A 12 -4.34 7.10 1.72
C PRO A 12 -5.10 5.85 2.15
N VAL A 13 -4.47 4.68 2.03
CA VAL A 13 -5.05 3.39 2.39
C VAL A 13 -4.30 2.82 3.58
N ARG A 14 -5.00 2.58 4.68
CA ARG A 14 -4.41 1.95 5.86
C ARG A 14 -4.15 0.48 5.58
N LEU A 15 -2.97 0.01 5.97
CA LEU A 15 -2.63 -1.40 5.95
C LEU A 15 -3.22 -2.05 7.22
N SER A 16 -4.08 -3.04 7.02
CA SER A 16 -4.84 -3.78 8.04
C SER A 16 -4.78 -5.29 7.74
N ASP A 17 -5.38 -6.14 8.57
CA ASP A 17 -5.35 -7.60 8.38
C ASP A 17 -5.76 -8.04 6.95
N ASP A 18 -6.71 -7.34 6.34
CA ASP A 18 -7.10 -7.57 4.95
C ASP A 18 -6.02 -7.17 3.92
N PRO A 19 -5.78 -8.02 2.91
CA PRO A 19 -4.82 -7.72 1.84
C PRO A 19 -5.27 -6.51 1.01
N VAL A 20 -4.33 -5.61 0.74
CA VAL A 20 -4.55 -4.44 -0.12
C VAL A 20 -4.12 -4.79 -1.54
N THR A 21 -5.09 -4.97 -2.43
CA THR A 21 -4.83 -5.30 -3.84
C THR A 21 -4.77 -4.04 -4.69
N ILE A 22 -3.79 -3.97 -5.58
CA ILE A 22 -3.57 -2.85 -6.50
C ILE A 22 -3.70 -3.34 -7.94
N GLY A 23 -4.50 -2.65 -8.74
CA GLY A 23 -4.70 -3.01 -10.14
C GLY A 23 -5.78 -2.18 -10.82
N ARG A 24 -6.12 -2.54 -12.05
CA ARG A 24 -7.19 -1.86 -12.81
C ARG A 24 -8.57 -2.51 -12.66
N HIS A 25 -8.63 -3.72 -12.11
CA HIS A 25 -9.89 -4.43 -11.91
C HIS A 25 -10.74 -3.74 -10.83
N PRO A 26 -12.08 -3.68 -10.97
CA PRO A 26 -12.95 -3.07 -9.97
C PRO A 26 -12.92 -3.72 -8.60
N SER A 27 -12.47 -4.98 -8.50
CA SER A 27 -12.31 -5.69 -7.22
C SER A 27 -11.05 -5.32 -6.44
N CYS A 28 -10.14 -4.50 -7.02
CA CYS A 28 -8.93 -4.08 -6.33
C CYS A 28 -9.23 -3.00 -5.27
N THR A 29 -8.62 -3.12 -4.10
CA THR A 29 -8.71 -2.12 -3.03
C THR A 29 -8.23 -0.75 -3.52
N ILE A 30 -7.10 -0.73 -4.23
CA ILE A 30 -6.59 0.45 -4.92
C ILE A 30 -6.73 0.23 -6.41
N ARG A 31 -7.70 0.95 -6.98
CA ARG A 31 -8.03 0.87 -8.40
C ARG A 31 -7.54 2.10 -9.16
N SER A 32 -6.91 1.89 -10.30
CA SER A 32 -6.74 2.94 -11.32
C SER A 32 -6.99 2.38 -12.71
N ALA A 33 -7.59 3.18 -13.60
CA ALA A 33 -7.86 2.79 -14.98
C ALA A 33 -6.63 2.88 -15.90
N ASP A 34 -5.43 2.99 -15.31
CA ASP A 34 -4.17 3.12 -16.04
C ASP A 34 -3.83 1.86 -16.85
N ASP A 35 -3.50 2.02 -18.13
CA ASP A 35 -3.19 0.90 -19.03
C ASP A 35 -1.84 0.20 -18.73
N GLN A 36 -0.96 0.83 -17.94
CA GLN A 36 0.28 0.20 -17.47
C GLN A 36 0.03 -0.73 -16.27
N LEU A 37 -1.17 -0.72 -15.68
CA LEU A 37 -1.56 -1.64 -14.62
C LEU A 37 -2.16 -2.92 -15.18
N SER A 38 -1.87 -4.03 -14.49
CA SER A 38 -2.54 -5.30 -14.72
C SER A 38 -3.90 -5.27 -14.02
N ARG A 39 -4.81 -6.18 -14.41
CA ARG A 39 -6.12 -6.35 -13.74
C ARG A 39 -5.94 -6.51 -12.23
N MET A 40 -5.12 -7.47 -11.86
CA MET A 40 -4.53 -7.63 -10.53
C MET A 40 -3.02 -7.44 -10.75
N HIS A 41 -2.40 -6.43 -10.16
CA HIS A 41 -1.00 -6.10 -10.45
C HIS A 41 -0.09 -6.51 -9.31
N CYS A 42 -0.41 -6.08 -8.10
CA CYS A 42 0.27 -6.51 -6.89
C CYS A 42 -0.68 -6.52 -5.70
N VAL A 43 -0.21 -7.15 -4.63
CA VAL A 43 -0.89 -7.19 -3.35
C VAL A 43 0.10 -6.81 -2.25
N ILE A 44 -0.40 -6.08 -1.25
CA ILE A 44 0.31 -5.82 -0.01
C ILE A 44 -0.46 -6.51 1.09
N GLU A 45 0.22 -7.41 1.80
CA GLU A 45 -0.38 -8.27 2.81
C GLU A 45 0.60 -8.52 3.96
N GLN A 46 0.10 -9.04 5.08
CA GLN A 46 0.97 -9.47 6.17
C GLN A 46 1.52 -10.86 5.87
N ASN A 47 2.83 -11.03 6.06
CA ASN A 47 3.49 -12.33 6.02
C ASN A 47 4.21 -12.55 7.34
N GLY A 48 3.48 -12.99 8.37
CA GLY A 48 3.94 -13.56 9.67
C GLY A 48 4.92 -12.78 10.55
N SER A 49 5.74 -11.92 9.96
CA SER A 49 6.89 -11.19 10.47
C SER A 49 6.82 -9.71 10.08
N GLY A 50 5.86 -9.32 9.23
CA GLY A 50 5.68 -7.93 8.79
C GLY A 50 4.82 -7.82 7.54
N TRP A 51 4.91 -6.67 6.88
CA TRP A 51 4.26 -6.41 5.60
C TRP A 51 5.15 -6.85 4.45
N VAL A 52 4.54 -7.39 3.40
CA VAL A 52 5.22 -7.69 2.13
C VAL A 52 4.44 -7.08 0.99
N VAL A 53 5.15 -6.71 -0.07
CA VAL A 53 4.57 -6.43 -1.38
C VAL A 53 4.91 -7.59 -2.31
N ARG A 54 3.90 -8.08 -3.03
CA ARG A 54 4.03 -9.20 -3.97
C ARG A 54 3.41 -8.85 -5.31
N ASP A 55 4.17 -9.03 -6.38
CA ASP A 55 3.72 -8.94 -7.76
C ASP A 55 2.81 -10.14 -8.09
N LEU A 56 1.74 -9.90 -8.85
CA LEU A 56 0.78 -10.93 -9.25
C LEU A 56 0.93 -11.25 -10.74
N ASP A 57 2.18 -11.52 -11.17
CA ASP A 57 2.57 -11.73 -12.57
C ASP A 57 2.13 -10.58 -13.48
N SER A 58 2.48 -9.36 -13.06
CA SER A 58 2.03 -8.16 -13.73
C SER A 58 2.85 -7.88 -15.00
N ARG A 59 2.18 -7.34 -16.03
CA ARG A 59 2.82 -7.08 -17.34
C ARG A 59 4.05 -6.18 -17.21
N ASN A 60 3.95 -5.13 -16.41
CA ASN A 60 4.98 -4.12 -16.27
C ASN A 60 5.87 -4.35 -15.03
N GLY A 61 5.46 -5.28 -14.14
CA GLY A 61 6.09 -5.56 -12.87
C GLY A 61 5.87 -4.51 -11.80
N THR A 62 6.03 -4.98 -10.57
CA THR A 62 6.10 -4.15 -9.37
C THR A 62 7.54 -3.78 -9.06
N LYS A 63 7.77 -2.53 -8.66
CA LYS A 63 9.08 -2.04 -8.20
C LYS A 63 9.00 -1.54 -6.77
N LEU A 64 10.01 -1.90 -5.98
CA LEU A 64 10.24 -1.36 -4.64
C LEU A 64 11.51 -0.50 -4.69
N ASN A 65 11.41 0.78 -4.35
CA ASN A 65 12.51 1.75 -4.41
C ASN A 65 13.24 1.77 -5.77
N GLY A 66 12.49 1.58 -6.85
CA GLY A 66 13.01 1.56 -8.23
C GLY A 66 13.52 0.19 -8.71
N ILE A 67 13.64 -0.80 -7.83
CA ILE A 67 14.12 -2.16 -8.15
C ILE A 67 12.91 -3.07 -8.39
N ARG A 68 12.89 -3.84 -9.48
CA ARG A 68 11.81 -4.79 -9.77
C ARG A 68 11.86 -5.95 -8.77
N ILE A 69 10.70 -6.33 -8.23
CA ILE A 69 10.55 -7.41 -7.26
C ILE A 69 9.47 -8.39 -7.69
N ASP A 70 9.55 -9.61 -7.18
CA ASP A 70 8.47 -10.60 -7.24
C ASP A 70 7.72 -10.63 -5.90
N GLU A 71 8.48 -10.74 -4.81
CA GLU A 71 8.04 -10.52 -3.43
C GLU A 71 9.15 -9.79 -2.68
N SER A 72 8.81 -8.85 -1.80
CA SER A 72 9.78 -8.18 -0.94
C SER A 72 9.13 -7.70 0.36
N PRO A 73 9.85 -7.74 1.50
CA PRO A 73 9.40 -7.05 2.71
C PRO A 73 9.19 -5.56 2.44
N LEU A 74 8.21 -5.00 3.12
CA LEU A 74 7.77 -3.62 2.99
C LEU A 74 7.94 -2.89 4.32
N GLY A 75 8.68 -1.80 4.30
CA GLY A 75 8.95 -0.96 5.46
C GLY A 75 8.47 0.49 5.27
N VAL A 76 8.49 1.24 6.36
CA VAL A 76 8.15 2.66 6.35
C VAL A 76 9.19 3.43 5.54
N GLY A 77 8.71 4.37 4.71
CA GLY A 77 9.54 5.17 3.83
C GLY A 77 9.78 4.56 2.45
N ASP A 78 9.47 3.27 2.27
CA ASP A 78 9.59 2.59 0.99
C ASP A 78 8.63 3.16 -0.06
N ILE A 79 9.07 3.08 -1.32
CA ILE A 79 8.28 3.49 -2.47
C ILE A 79 7.90 2.27 -3.31
N VAL A 80 6.61 1.99 -3.41
CA VAL A 80 6.06 0.94 -4.27
C VAL A 80 5.55 1.56 -5.55
N LYS A 81 6.01 1.06 -6.70
CA LYS A 81 5.54 1.49 -8.02
C LYS A 81 4.93 0.32 -8.77
N ALA A 82 3.72 0.53 -9.29
CA ALA A 82 2.92 -0.42 -10.03
C ALA A 82 2.35 0.28 -11.28
N GLY A 83 2.88 -0.02 -12.46
CA GLY A 83 2.52 0.70 -13.68
C GLY A 83 2.75 2.22 -13.56
N GLY A 84 1.72 3.02 -13.81
CA GLY A 84 1.72 4.47 -13.62
C GLY A 84 1.48 4.95 -12.18
N LEU A 85 1.15 4.05 -11.24
CA LEU A 85 0.93 4.39 -9.84
C LEU A 85 2.19 4.22 -9.00
N GLU A 86 2.37 5.12 -8.05
CA GLU A 86 3.42 5.11 -7.06
C GLU A 86 2.86 5.48 -5.68
N PHE A 87 3.30 4.74 -4.66
CA PHE A 87 2.88 4.88 -3.28
C PHE A 87 4.09 4.93 -2.38
N ARG A 88 4.05 5.82 -1.39
CA ARG A 88 5.00 5.84 -0.28
C ARG A 88 4.35 5.17 0.92
N VAL A 89 5.11 4.31 1.59
CA VAL A 89 4.71 3.70 2.87
C VAL A 89 4.97 4.70 3.97
N GLU A 90 3.96 4.97 4.77
CA GLU A 90 4.04 5.90 5.90
C GLU A 90 3.59 5.21 7.19
N GLU A 91 4.15 5.66 8.30
CA GLU A 91 3.57 5.36 9.60
C GLU A 91 2.24 6.09 9.73
N VAL A 92 1.24 5.37 10.23
CA VAL A 92 0.02 6.01 10.72
C VAL A 92 0.34 6.27 12.17
N PRO A 93 0.37 7.53 12.64
CA PRO A 93 0.47 7.77 14.06
C PRO A 93 -0.70 7.04 14.71
N ASP A 94 -0.39 6.20 15.70
CA ASP A 94 -1.41 5.67 16.58
C ASP A 94 -2.06 6.90 17.21
N GLU A 95 -3.28 7.21 16.82
CA GLU A 95 -4.09 8.22 17.51
C GLU A 95 -4.43 7.60 18.86
N GLY A 96 -3.44 7.57 19.73
CA GLY A 96 -3.54 7.10 21.08
C GLY A 96 -4.66 7.89 21.73
N GLU A 97 -5.58 7.14 22.31
CA GLU A 97 -6.64 7.60 23.19
C GLU A 97 -6.22 8.90 23.88
N VAL A 98 -6.84 10.02 23.48
CA VAL A 98 -6.78 11.23 24.28
C VAL A 98 -7.40 10.86 25.62
N GLY A 99 -6.53 10.55 26.59
CA GLY A 99 -6.91 10.39 27.97
C GLY A 99 -7.65 11.65 28.36
N GLY A 100 -8.98 11.55 28.41
CA GLY A 100 -9.84 12.54 29.03
C GLY A 100 -9.40 12.60 30.48
N ALA A 101 -8.52 13.55 30.76
CA ALA A 101 -8.17 13.92 32.11
C ALA A 101 -9.48 14.26 32.81
N HIS A 102 -9.85 13.35 33.70
CA HIS A 102 -10.86 13.53 34.71
C HIS A 102 -10.45 14.78 35.51
N GLU A 103 -11.10 15.92 35.27
CA GLU A 103 -10.99 17.08 36.14
C GLU A 103 -12.07 16.94 37.22
N PRO A 104 -11.74 16.53 38.47
CA PRO A 104 -12.53 16.99 39.60
C PRO A 104 -12.11 18.44 39.88
N TRP A 105 -13.07 19.37 39.98
CA TRP A 105 -13.26 20.37 41.05
C TRP A 105 -14.52 21.20 40.74
#